data_AF-A0A7V9FT69-F1
#
_entry.id   AF-A0A7V9FT69-F1
#
_cell.length_a   1.000
_cell.length_b   1.000
_cell.length_c   1.000
_cell.angle_alpha   90.00
_cell.angle_beta   90.00
_cell.angle_gamma   90.00
#
_symmetry.space_group_name_H-M   'P 1'
#
loop_
_entity.id
_entity.type
_entity.pdbx_description
1 polymer ?
#
loop_
_entity_poly.entity_id
_entity_poly.type
_entity_poly.pdbx_seq_one_letter_code
_entity_poly.pdbx_strand_id
1 'polypeptide(L)'
;MPDQVRDIESVSRIGYPVMLDAVAELESRNFATTAGFRNTKQLLAGMLNISPTEAGTRVTQAGQLSTRRTLSGEVLAPLLPDTAAALAAGEIGPAHVRVITETMNAIPANVSATDRDAARAELAHHARSFNATSLHKIGQRILAHRIRP
;
A
#
# COMPACT_ATOMS: atom_id res chain seq x y z
N MET A 1 27.06 -16.54 -0.06
CA MET A 1 26.06 -16.55 1.04
C MET A 1 25.38 -15.19 1.22
N PRO A 2 26.07 -14.03 1.24
CA PRO A 2 25.38 -12.72 1.26
C PRO A 2 24.56 -12.42 0.01
N ASP A 3 25.06 -12.78 -1.17
CA ASP A 3 24.37 -12.48 -2.43
C ASP A 3 23.09 -13.29 -2.60
N GLN A 4 23.09 -14.56 -2.20
CA GLN A 4 21.88 -15.40 -2.18
C GLN A 4 20.75 -14.82 -1.32
N VAL A 5 21.08 -14.21 -0.17
CA VAL A 5 20.08 -13.54 0.69
C VAL A 5 19.47 -12.33 -0.03
N ARG A 6 20.29 -11.56 -0.77
CA ARG A 6 19.83 -10.42 -1.56
C ARG A 6 18.97 -10.86 -2.75
N ASP A 7 19.35 -11.94 -3.42
CA ASP A 7 18.60 -12.49 -4.54
C ASP A 7 17.20 -12.95 -4.09
N ILE A 8 17.12 -13.68 -2.97
CA ILE A 8 15.84 -14.12 -2.38
C ILE A 8 14.99 -12.92 -1.97
N GLU A 9 15.57 -11.92 -1.31
CA GLU A 9 14.83 -10.71 -0.92
C GLU A 9 14.32 -9.96 -2.16
N SER A 10 15.09 -9.92 -3.24
CA SER A 10 14.67 -9.29 -4.50
C SER A 10 13.44 -9.99 -5.10
N VAL A 11 13.40 -11.32 -5.06
CA VAL A 11 12.21 -12.09 -5.48
C VAL A 11 11.01 -11.82 -4.56
N SER A 12 11.24 -11.81 -3.25
CA SER A 12 10.20 -11.52 -2.24
C SER A 12 9.57 -10.13 -2.46
N ARG A 13 10.40 -9.13 -2.79
CA ARG A 13 9.98 -7.76 -3.09
C ARG A 13 9.02 -7.66 -4.28
N ILE A 14 9.22 -8.47 -5.32
CA ILE A 14 8.37 -8.46 -6.52
C ILE A 14 7.04 -9.19 -6.28
N GLY A 15 7.01 -10.19 -5.39
CA GLY A 15 5.80 -10.99 -5.14
C GLY A 15 4.65 -10.20 -4.49
N TYR A 16 4.97 -9.25 -3.60
CA TYR A 16 3.95 -8.49 -2.89
C TYR A 16 3.08 -7.56 -3.76
N PRO A 17 3.63 -6.72 -4.65
CA PRO A 17 2.80 -5.89 -5.54
C PRO A 17 1.88 -6.75 -6.43
N VAL A 18 2.38 -7.89 -6.94
CA VAL A 18 1.56 -8.84 -7.72
C VAL A 18 0.38 -9.38 -6.91
N MET A 19 0.60 -9.70 -5.63
CA MET A 19 -0.47 -10.11 -4.72
C MET A 19 -1.49 -8.99 -4.52
N LEU A 20 -1.07 -7.73 -4.36
CA LEU A 20 -1.98 -6.60 -4.23
C LEU A 20 -2.84 -6.41 -5.50
N ASP A 21 -2.27 -6.55 -6.69
CA ASP A 21 -3.03 -6.47 -7.94
C ASP A 21 -4.07 -7.58 -8.06
N ALA A 22 -3.73 -8.81 -7.63
CA ALA A 22 -4.70 -9.91 -7.58
C ALA A 22 -5.83 -9.61 -6.58
N VAL A 23 -5.53 -9.02 -5.42
CA VAL A 23 -6.55 -8.59 -4.45
C VAL A 23 -7.44 -7.47 -5.03
N ALA A 24 -6.85 -6.51 -5.74
CA ALA A 24 -7.59 -5.44 -6.39
C ALA A 24 -8.54 -5.98 -7.46
N GLU A 25 -8.15 -7.03 -8.19
CA GLU A 25 -9.00 -7.70 -9.16
C GLU A 25 -10.14 -8.49 -8.51
N LEU A 26 -9.91 -9.10 -7.34
CA LEU A 26 -10.99 -9.74 -6.58
C LEU A 26 -12.04 -8.71 -6.13
N GLU A 27 -11.60 -7.54 -5.67
CA GLU A 27 -12.48 -6.41 -5.30
C GLU A 27 -13.23 -5.87 -6.53
N SER A 28 -12.55 -5.65 -7.66
CA SER A 28 -13.14 -5.09 -8.88
C SER A 28 -14.28 -5.96 -9.44
N ARG A 29 -14.17 -7.28 -9.29
CA ARG A 29 -15.17 -8.26 -9.73
C ARG A 29 -16.22 -8.57 -8.66
N ASN A 30 -16.15 -7.96 -7.49
CA ASN A 30 -16.98 -8.28 -6.33
C ASN A 30 -16.99 -9.80 -5.99
N PHE A 31 -15.85 -10.48 -6.20
CA PHE A 31 -15.78 -11.94 -6.18
C PHE A 31 -16.13 -12.52 -4.81
N ALA A 32 -15.73 -11.84 -3.73
CA ALA A 32 -16.00 -12.30 -2.36
C ALA A 32 -17.50 -12.54 -2.12
N THR A 33 -18.35 -11.61 -2.55
CA THR A 33 -19.80 -11.75 -2.39
C THR A 33 -20.36 -12.89 -3.22
N THR A 34 -19.91 -13.04 -4.47
CA THR A 34 -20.31 -14.17 -5.34
C THR A 34 -19.88 -15.52 -4.76
N ALA A 35 -18.74 -15.57 -4.07
CA ALA A 35 -18.23 -16.75 -3.39
C ALA A 35 -18.84 -16.98 -1.98
N GLY A 36 -19.82 -16.18 -1.56
CA GLY A 36 -20.54 -16.34 -0.28
C GLY A 36 -19.84 -15.72 0.94
N PHE A 37 -18.78 -14.94 0.74
CA PHE A 37 -18.11 -14.19 1.81
C PHE A 37 -18.69 -12.77 1.94
N ARG A 38 -18.65 -12.21 3.15
CA ARG A 38 -19.17 -10.86 3.42
C ARG A 38 -18.36 -9.76 2.71
N ASN A 39 -17.05 -9.97 2.56
CA ASN A 39 -16.11 -9.06 1.91
C ASN A 39 -14.79 -9.78 1.59
N THR A 40 -13.94 -9.15 0.79
CA THR A 40 -12.65 -9.72 0.37
C THR A 40 -11.71 -9.95 1.55
N LYS A 41 -11.76 -9.12 2.59
CA LYS A 41 -10.99 -9.37 3.82
C LYS A 41 -11.32 -10.74 4.43
N GLN A 42 -12.61 -11.11 4.52
CA GLN A 42 -13.02 -12.41 5.06
C GLN A 42 -12.61 -13.55 4.12
N LEU A 43 -12.77 -13.37 2.81
CA LEU A 43 -12.30 -14.32 1.80
C LEU A 43 -10.80 -14.58 1.95
N LEU A 44 -9.97 -13.53 1.98
CA LEU A 44 -8.51 -13.66 2.08
C LEU A 44 -8.07 -14.29 3.41
N ALA A 45 -8.69 -13.91 4.53
CA ALA A 45 -8.37 -14.49 5.83
C ALA A 45 -8.58 -16.01 5.84
N GLY A 46 -9.70 -16.49 5.26
CA GLY A 46 -9.98 -17.92 5.14
C GLY A 46 -9.12 -18.62 4.08
N MET A 47 -9.01 -18.05 2.88
CA MET A 47 -8.31 -18.64 1.75
C MET A 47 -6.80 -18.76 1.98
N LEU A 48 -6.18 -17.77 2.63
CA LEU A 48 -4.74 -17.73 2.84
C LEU A 48 -4.31 -18.14 4.26
N ASN A 49 -5.28 -18.44 5.14
CA ASN A 49 -5.06 -18.71 6.56
C ASN A 49 -4.21 -17.62 7.26
N ILE A 50 -4.57 -16.36 7.03
CA ILE A 50 -3.92 -15.18 7.64
C ILE A 50 -4.86 -14.49 8.62
N SER A 51 -4.30 -13.67 9.50
CA SER A 51 -5.12 -12.89 10.44
C SER A 51 -6.08 -11.94 9.69
N PRO A 52 -7.28 -11.66 10.24
CA PRO A 52 -8.18 -10.66 9.67
C PRO A 52 -7.53 -9.27 9.54
N THR A 53 -6.59 -8.94 10.43
CA THR A 53 -5.81 -7.70 10.36
C THR A 53 -4.93 -7.67 9.13
N GLU A 54 -4.16 -8.74 8.89
CA GLU A 54 -3.30 -8.82 7.71
C GLU A 54 -4.10 -8.82 6.40
N ALA A 55 -5.21 -9.57 6.35
CA ALA A 55 -6.11 -9.57 5.21
C ALA A 55 -6.69 -8.17 4.95
N GLY A 56 -7.12 -7.47 6.00
CA GLY A 56 -7.60 -6.09 5.90
C GLY A 56 -6.52 -5.13 5.38
N THR A 57 -5.28 -5.26 5.87
CA THR A 57 -4.14 -4.47 5.38
C THR A 57 -3.92 -4.67 3.89
N ARG A 58 -3.96 -5.92 3.40
CA ARG A 58 -3.79 -6.22 1.97
C ARG A 58 -4.91 -5.60 1.12
N VAL A 59 -6.17 -5.68 1.57
CA VAL A 59 -7.30 -5.05 0.87
C VAL A 59 -7.14 -3.53 0.81
N THR A 60 -6.82 -2.88 1.93
CA THR A 60 -6.59 -1.43 1.97
C THR A 60 -5.43 -1.02 1.05
N GLN A 61 -4.32 -1.75 1.11
CA GLN A 61 -3.14 -1.46 0.28
C GLN A 61 -3.40 -1.68 -1.20
N ALA A 62 -4.13 -2.74 -1.57
CA ALA A 62 -4.56 -2.98 -2.94
C ALA A 62 -5.39 -1.79 -3.48
N GLY A 63 -6.37 -1.31 -2.71
CA GLY A 63 -7.17 -0.14 -3.09
C GLY A 63 -6.36 1.15 -3.26
N GLN A 64 -5.21 1.27 -2.60
CA GLN A 64 -4.36 2.46 -2.64
C GLN A 64 -3.23 2.39 -3.69
N LEU A 65 -2.73 1.20 -4.00
CA LEU A 65 -1.48 1.00 -4.73
C LEU A 65 -1.64 0.28 -6.06
N SER A 66 -2.72 -0.49 -6.23
CA SER A 66 -2.99 -1.15 -7.50
C SER A 66 -3.56 -0.20 -8.53
N THR A 67 -3.40 -0.58 -9.80
CA THR A 67 -3.98 0.12 -10.93
C THR A 67 -5.50 0.15 -10.80
N ARG A 68 -6.11 1.33 -11.01
CA ARG A 68 -7.57 1.50 -10.96
C ARG A 68 -8.11 1.69 -12.36
N ARG A 69 -9.41 1.42 -12.56
CA ARG A 69 -10.07 1.64 -13.85
C ARG A 69 -11.37 2.42 -13.67
N THR A 70 -11.70 3.29 -14.62
CA THR A 70 -13.02 3.93 -14.70
C THR A 70 -14.07 2.92 -15.16
N LEU A 71 -15.35 3.30 -15.10
CA LEU A 71 -16.45 2.49 -15.66
C LEU A 71 -16.31 2.25 -17.18
N SER A 72 -15.67 3.17 -17.90
CA SER A 72 -15.36 3.02 -19.32
C SER A 72 -14.09 2.19 -19.59
N GLY A 73 -13.40 1.72 -18.55
CA GLY A 73 -12.19 0.91 -18.65
C GLY A 73 -10.89 1.70 -18.77
N GLU A 74 -10.93 3.03 -18.69
CA GLU A 74 -9.73 3.87 -18.70
C GLU A 74 -8.87 3.58 -17.46
N VAL A 75 -7.57 3.44 -17.68
CA VAL A 75 -6.60 3.18 -16.61
C VAL A 75 -6.31 4.46 -15.83
N LEU A 76 -6.55 4.43 -14.54
CA LEU A 76 -6.23 5.49 -13.59
C LEU A 76 -4.99 5.13 -12.79
N ALA A 77 -4.18 6.16 -12.50
CA ALA A 77 -3.05 6.02 -11.60
C ALA A 77 -3.49 5.52 -10.21
N PRO A 78 -2.63 4.77 -9.49
CA PRO A 78 -2.85 4.46 -8.08
C PRO A 78 -3.09 5.73 -7.24
N LEU A 79 -3.72 5.57 -6.07
CA LEU A 79 -3.91 6.71 -5.15
C LEU A 79 -2.58 7.18 -4.54
N LEU A 80 -1.60 6.27 -4.43
CA LEU A 80 -0.25 6.57 -3.96
C LEU A 80 0.77 6.22 -5.08
N PRO A 81 0.85 7.00 -6.16
CA PRO A 81 1.58 6.60 -7.37
C PRO A 81 3.08 6.41 -7.14
N ASP A 82 3.74 7.32 -6.39
CA ASP A 82 5.18 7.20 -6.11
C ASP A 82 5.52 5.98 -5.23
N THR A 83 4.64 5.65 -4.29
CA THR A 83 4.75 4.46 -3.44
C THR A 83 4.52 3.19 -4.23
N ALA A 84 3.51 3.18 -5.10
CA ALA A 84 3.22 2.06 -5.99
C ALA A 84 4.40 1.79 -6.93
N ALA A 85 4.99 2.84 -7.51
CA ALA A 85 6.17 2.74 -8.37
C ALA A 85 7.39 2.19 -7.62
N ALA A 86 7.68 2.69 -6.41
CA ALA A 86 8.78 2.19 -5.59
C ALA A 86 8.58 0.72 -5.17
N LEU A 87 7.34 0.32 -4.86
CA LEU A 87 7.00 -1.06 -4.51
C LEU A 87 7.17 -1.99 -5.72
N ALA A 88 6.65 -1.59 -6.88
CA ALA A 88 6.77 -2.36 -8.12
C ALA A 88 8.24 -2.54 -8.56
N ALA A 89 9.09 -1.54 -8.30
CA ALA A 89 10.53 -1.63 -8.53
C ALA A 89 11.28 -2.48 -7.48
N GLY A 90 10.60 -2.96 -6.44
CA GLY A 90 11.19 -3.76 -5.36
C GLY A 90 12.10 -2.96 -4.40
N GLU A 91 12.08 -1.63 -4.48
CA GLU A 91 12.92 -0.76 -3.67
C GLU A 91 12.40 -0.64 -2.22
N ILE A 92 11.10 -0.83 -2.03
CA ILE A 92 10.44 -0.77 -0.72
C ILE A 92 9.64 -2.05 -0.46
N GLY A 93 9.47 -2.40 0.81
CA GLY A 93 8.76 -3.60 1.22
C GLY A 93 7.37 -3.35 1.82
N PRO A 94 6.64 -4.42 2.16
CA PRO A 94 5.30 -4.32 2.77
C PRO A 94 5.29 -3.49 4.06
N ALA A 95 6.37 -3.52 4.84
CA ALA A 95 6.51 -2.74 6.06
C ALA A 95 6.58 -1.22 5.79
N HIS A 96 7.30 -0.79 4.75
CA HIS A 96 7.32 0.62 4.33
C HIS A 96 5.95 1.05 3.84
N VAL A 97 5.35 0.24 2.98
CA VAL A 97 4.01 0.48 2.44
C VAL A 97 3.02 0.69 3.58
N ARG A 98 3.02 -0.20 4.58
CA ARG A 98 2.17 -0.07 5.76
C ARG A 98 2.33 1.30 6.43
N VAL A 99 3.56 1.71 6.73
CA VAL A 99 3.83 3.02 7.35
C VAL A 99 3.29 4.18 6.49
N ILE A 100 3.52 4.16 5.18
CA ILE A 100 3.04 5.20 4.27
C ILE A 100 1.51 5.25 4.29
N THR A 101 0.85 4.10 4.10
CA THR A 101 -0.62 4.01 4.06
C THR A 101 -1.26 4.45 5.38
N GLU A 102 -0.71 4.05 6.53
CA GLU A 102 -1.16 4.48 7.85
C GLU A 102 -0.96 5.99 8.04
N THR A 103 0.19 6.53 7.64
CA THR A 103 0.47 7.97 7.75
C THR A 103 -0.48 8.78 6.87
N MET A 104 -0.68 8.38 5.62
CA MET A 104 -1.59 9.07 4.69
C MET A 104 -3.05 9.02 5.16
N ASN A 105 -3.49 7.89 5.73
CA ASN A 105 -4.82 7.75 6.31
C ASN A 105 -5.03 8.60 7.58
N ALA A 106 -3.95 8.94 8.28
CA ALA A 106 -4.00 9.78 9.47
C ALA A 106 -4.08 11.28 9.16
N ILE A 107 -3.96 11.68 7.88
CA ILE A 107 -4.04 13.09 7.47
C ILE A 107 -5.50 13.58 7.51
N PRO A 108 -5.88 14.53 8.39
CA PRO A 108 -7.24 15.03 8.51
C PRO A 108 -7.80 15.60 7.21
N ALA A 109 -9.10 15.46 6.95
CA ALA A 109 -9.76 15.82 5.68
C ALA A 109 -9.68 17.32 5.29
N ASN A 110 -9.44 18.22 6.24
CA ASN A 110 -9.32 19.67 6.01
C ASN A 110 -7.96 20.12 5.45
N VAL A 111 -6.97 19.22 5.40
CA VAL A 111 -5.63 19.50 4.87
C VAL A 111 -5.69 19.65 3.35
N SER A 112 -4.98 20.66 2.83
CA SER A 112 -4.94 20.98 1.40
C SER A 112 -4.45 19.81 0.54
N ALA A 113 -4.93 19.72 -0.70
CA ALA A 113 -4.46 18.71 -1.64
C ALA A 113 -2.93 18.83 -1.88
N THR A 114 -2.43 20.06 -1.97
CA THR A 114 -1.00 20.35 -2.13
C THR A 114 -0.16 19.79 -0.98
N ASP A 115 -0.59 19.98 0.27
CA ASP A 115 0.16 19.47 1.43
C ASP A 115 0.06 17.94 1.55
N ARG A 116 -1.08 17.35 1.18
CA ARG A 116 -1.21 15.88 1.06
C ARG A 116 -0.25 15.31 0.04
N ASP A 117 -0.19 15.91 -1.14
CA ASP A 117 0.70 15.46 -2.20
C ASP A 117 2.17 15.62 -1.82
N ALA A 118 2.52 16.71 -1.14
CA ALA A 118 3.87 16.90 -0.62
C ALA A 118 4.23 15.83 0.43
N ALA A 119 3.33 15.54 1.37
CA ALA A 119 3.52 14.48 2.37
C ALA A 119 3.68 13.09 1.70
N ARG A 120 2.85 12.80 0.71
CA ARG A 120 2.90 11.57 -0.09
C ARG A 120 4.25 11.40 -0.78
N ALA A 121 4.71 12.42 -1.48
CA ALA A 121 5.98 12.40 -2.21
C ALA A 121 7.18 12.29 -1.26
N GLU A 122 7.17 13.03 -0.14
CA GLU A 122 8.23 13.00 0.88
C GLU A 122 8.35 11.61 1.52
N LEU A 123 7.22 10.98 1.87
CA LEU A 123 7.20 9.62 2.42
C LEU A 123 7.74 8.59 1.43
N ALA A 124 7.31 8.64 0.16
CA ALA A 124 7.78 7.72 -0.88
C ALA A 124 9.28 7.88 -1.15
N HIS A 125 9.78 9.12 -1.17
CA HIS A 125 11.20 9.42 -1.30
C HIS A 125 12.01 8.84 -0.13
N HIS A 126 11.60 9.11 1.11
CA HIS A 126 12.33 8.63 2.28
C HIS A 126 12.28 7.11 2.46
N ALA A 127 11.22 6.44 1.99
CA ALA A 127 11.09 5.00 2.07
C ALA A 127 12.20 4.23 1.31
N ARG A 128 12.78 4.83 0.27
CA ARG A 128 13.89 4.24 -0.50
C ARG A 128 15.23 4.26 0.24
N SER A 129 15.38 5.15 1.23
CA SER A 129 16.64 5.39 1.95
C SER A 129 16.62 4.94 3.41
N PHE A 130 15.43 4.76 3.99
CA PHE A 130 15.26 4.44 5.41
C PHE A 130 14.43 3.18 5.61
N ASN A 131 14.72 2.42 6.66
CA ASN A 131 13.87 1.30 7.07
C ASN A 131 12.50 1.79 7.57
N ALA A 132 11.52 0.89 7.65
CA ALA A 132 10.14 1.22 8.04
C ALA A 132 10.05 1.88 9.43
N THR A 133 10.88 1.48 10.40
CA THR A 133 10.90 2.08 11.74
C THR A 133 11.32 3.55 11.72
N SER A 134 12.36 3.88 10.96
CA SER A 134 12.81 5.27 10.77
C SER A 134 11.80 6.07 9.95
N LEU A 135 11.21 5.46 8.91
CA LEU A 135 10.15 6.08 8.11
C LEU A 135 8.92 6.41 8.97
N HIS A 136 8.57 5.57 9.95
CA HIS A 136 7.46 5.85 10.86
C HIS A 136 7.69 7.14 11.65
N LYS A 137 8.91 7.38 12.13
CA LYS A 137 9.27 8.64 12.81
C LYS A 137 9.15 9.85 11.89
N ILE A 138 9.51 9.69 10.61
CA ILE A 138 9.33 10.74 9.60
C ILE A 138 7.85 11.04 9.40
N GLY A 139 7.01 10.01 9.28
CA GLY A 139 5.55 10.16 9.17
C GLY A 139 4.93 10.88 10.36
N GLN A 140 5.33 10.53 11.59
CA GLN A 140 4.87 11.25 12.79
C GLN A 140 5.26 12.73 12.77
N ARG A 141 6.46 13.05 12.29
CA ARG A 141 6.92 14.45 12.17
C ARG A 141 6.12 15.23 11.13
N ILE A 142 5.79 14.62 10.00
CA ILE A 142 4.93 15.22 8.97
C ILE A 142 3.56 15.55 9.57
N LEU A 143 2.93 14.59 10.25
CA LEU A 143 1.63 14.76 10.89
C LEU A 143 1.65 15.87 11.95
N ALA A 144 2.70 15.96 12.77
CA ALA A 144 2.78 16.91 13.87
C ALA A 144 2.99 18.38 13.45
N HIS A 145 3.72 18.62 12.36
CA HIS A 145 4.23 19.96 12.02
C HIS A 145 3.71 20.55 10.72
N ARG A 146 3.35 19.72 9.74
CA ARG A 146 2.94 20.18 8.39
C ARG A 146 1.44 20.09 8.16
N ILE A 147 0.75 19.36 9.03
CA ILE A 147 -0.64 18.93 8.87
C ILE A 147 -1.45 19.32 10.12
N ARG A 148 -1.10 20.46 10.75
CA ARG A 148 -1.94 20.98 11.84
C ARG A 148 -3.26 21.50 11.24
N PRO A 149 -4.41 21.19 11.88
CA PRO A 149 -5.69 21.77 11.48
C PRO A 149 -5.72 23.29 11.70
#